data_AF-A0A6C0HMP7-F1
#
_entry.id   AF-A0A6C0HMP7-F1
#
_cell.length_a   1.000
_cell.length_b   1.000
_cell.length_c   1.000
_cell.angle_alpha   90.00
_cell.angle_beta   90.00
_cell.angle_gamma   90.00
#
_symmetry.space_group_name_H-M   'P 1'
#
loop_
_entity.id
_entity.type
_entity.pdbx_description
1 polymer ?
#
loop_
_entity_poly.entity_id
_entity_poly.type
_entity_poly.pdbx_seq_one_letter_code
_entity_poly.pdbx_strand_id
1 'polypeptide(L)'
;MYKYIIKFTETVETVETVETVESIDVNQITLDGSDPHDPHTIIQQPIIKASIINTNANGFATIMSINLEYVNKLNKCKDKINQFKGNEWEELKKISNPYEHIYIFNSKNQYTGVAKLKPLSRSFFKMIEMVNEFGSYFKKKNTVKSLHLAEGPGGFIEAIRYIRGPGPLTINDQHFGITLIDKNKSVPCWNQSKQFLINNPQVKILYGADGTGNIYKCDNILHLVNSIVGECANEDTDNNKEKYCNLVTGDGGFDFSVDYNYQEQASSKLIFAQIICALKCLQISDNSIFICKIFDMSNYLTVELIYLISVHFKSVILYKPVTSRVANSEKYLVCRGFLGCNQQYWLELMSLLDYWNKIESEFDDKNKKNTINYIFESIPTEFVLMIKKINMAIIDLQIESINTTISAKKSILYSSVNNSAADANTELIEKNKKLNIENARNWCAKNGIPYN
;
A
#
# COMPACT_ATOMS: atom_id res chain seq x y z
N MET A 1 -4.06 14.23 5.89
CA MET A 1 -3.88 13.51 4.61
C MET A 1 -2.63 14.04 3.98
N TYR A 2 -1.73 13.19 3.49
CA TYR A 2 -0.60 13.67 2.70
C TYR A 2 -0.52 12.92 1.38
N LYS A 3 -0.14 13.66 0.34
CA LYS A 3 -0.08 13.24 -1.06
C LYS A 3 1.14 13.89 -1.65
N TYR A 4 2.15 13.09 -2.01
CA TYR A 4 3.37 13.55 -2.66
C TYR A 4 3.45 12.92 -4.04
N ILE A 5 3.65 13.73 -5.07
CA ILE A 5 3.89 13.24 -6.42
C ILE A 5 5.38 12.92 -6.54
N ILE A 6 5.69 11.67 -6.86
CA ILE A 6 7.03 11.16 -7.16
C ILE A 6 7.09 11.03 -8.68
N LYS A 7 7.58 12.07 -9.35
CA LYS A 7 7.82 12.05 -10.80
C LYS A 7 9.32 12.19 -11.02
N PHE A 8 9.91 11.22 -11.71
CA PHE A 8 11.30 11.28 -12.15
C PHE A 8 11.31 11.25 -13.67
N THR A 9 11.72 12.36 -14.28
CA THR A 9 12.01 12.45 -15.71
C THR A 9 13.48 12.80 -15.83
N GLU A 10 14.24 12.07 -16.64
CA GLU A 10 15.67 12.34 -16.87
C GLU A 10 15.91 13.77 -17.42
N THR A 11 14.88 14.41 -17.94
CA THR A 11 14.84 15.85 -18.24
C THR A 11 14.62 16.65 -16.95
N VAL A 12 15.71 17.21 -16.43
CA VAL A 12 15.74 18.26 -15.43
C VAL A 12 14.94 19.46 -15.94
N GLU A 13 13.85 19.83 -15.26
CA GLU A 13 13.57 21.18 -14.77
C GLU A 13 12.22 21.19 -14.02
N THR A 14 12.20 21.87 -12.87
CA THR A 14 11.09 22.07 -11.91
C THR A 14 10.83 20.96 -10.87
N VAL A 15 11.45 21.13 -9.70
CA VAL A 15 10.94 20.63 -8.43
C VAL A 15 9.98 21.70 -7.89
N GLU A 16 8.67 21.55 -8.10
CA GLU A 16 7.69 22.34 -7.35
C GLU A 16 7.56 21.76 -5.93
N THR A 17 8.19 22.42 -4.97
CA THR A 17 7.86 22.26 -3.55
C THR A 17 6.55 22.99 -3.29
N VAL A 18 5.43 22.25 -3.29
CA VAL A 18 4.12 22.78 -2.89
C VAL A 18 3.97 22.66 -1.37
N GLU A 19 4.20 23.76 -0.66
CA GLU A 19 3.83 23.90 0.76
C GLU A 19 2.31 24.16 0.89
N THR A 20 1.64 23.25 1.61
CA THR A 20 0.33 23.36 2.27
C THR A 20 -0.90 23.96 1.54
N VAL A 21 -1.88 23.07 1.31
CA VAL A 21 -3.35 23.26 1.34
C VAL A 21 -3.94 24.45 0.58
N GLU A 22 -4.33 24.21 -0.67
CA GLU A 22 -5.70 24.39 -1.20
C GLU A 22 -5.76 23.72 -2.59
N SER A 23 -6.93 23.22 -2.97
CA SER A 23 -7.17 22.52 -4.24
C SER A 23 -6.68 23.33 -5.44
N ILE A 24 -5.84 22.74 -6.31
CA ILE A 24 -5.54 23.29 -7.63
C ILE A 24 -5.99 22.31 -8.71
N ASP A 25 -6.62 22.91 -9.70
CA ASP A 25 -7.40 22.38 -10.80
C ASP A 25 -6.59 21.45 -11.72
N VAL A 26 -7.24 20.40 -12.21
CA VAL A 26 -6.64 19.37 -13.05
C VAL A 26 -6.74 19.83 -14.50
N ASN A 27 -5.99 20.87 -14.89
CA ASN A 27 -5.75 21.24 -16.29
C ASN A 27 -4.62 22.25 -16.37
N GLN A 28 -3.42 21.78 -16.72
CA GLN A 28 -2.34 22.45 -17.47
C GLN A 28 -0.99 21.92 -16.97
N ILE A 29 -0.44 20.93 -17.68
CA ILE A 29 0.95 20.94 -18.18
C ILE A 29 0.94 20.06 -19.44
N THR A 30 1.00 20.70 -20.60
CA THR A 30 1.32 20.09 -21.88
C THR A 30 2.79 19.68 -21.91
N LEU A 31 3.08 18.41 -22.16
CA LEU A 31 4.41 17.96 -22.54
C LEU A 31 4.58 18.10 -24.05
N ASP A 32 5.73 18.66 -24.39
CA ASP A 32 6.22 18.91 -25.73
C ASP A 32 6.41 17.60 -26.52
N GLY A 33 6.00 17.64 -27.79
CA GLY A 33 6.67 17.01 -28.93
C GLY A 33 6.66 15.49 -29.15
N SER A 34 6.50 14.61 -28.16
CA SER A 34 6.52 13.16 -28.38
C SER A 34 5.16 12.53 -28.10
N ASP A 35 4.59 11.84 -29.08
CA ASP A 35 3.34 11.09 -28.92
C ASP A 35 3.49 10.08 -27.77
N PRO A 36 2.76 10.24 -26.65
CA PRO A 36 2.82 9.30 -25.54
C PRO A 36 2.21 7.92 -25.86
N HIS A 37 1.73 7.73 -27.09
CA HIS A 37 1.33 6.45 -27.67
C HIS A 37 2.33 5.86 -28.65
N ASP A 38 3.52 6.45 -28.82
CA ASP A 38 4.59 5.81 -29.61
C ASP A 38 5.13 4.59 -28.85
N PRO A 39 4.86 3.35 -29.32
CA PRO A 39 5.40 2.13 -28.72
C PRO A 39 6.94 2.05 -28.79
N HIS A 40 7.60 3.02 -29.42
CA HIS A 40 9.05 3.11 -29.55
C HIS A 40 9.73 4.05 -28.55
N THR A 41 9.02 4.65 -27.58
CA THR A 41 9.70 5.30 -26.45
C THR A 41 10.38 4.23 -25.60
N ILE A 42 11.69 4.03 -25.80
CA ILE A 42 12.46 3.00 -25.09
C ILE A 42 12.49 3.37 -23.60
N ILE A 43 11.77 2.62 -22.77
CA ILE A 43 11.88 2.72 -21.31
C ILE A 43 13.30 2.31 -20.93
N GLN A 44 14.10 3.26 -20.45
CA GLN A 44 15.44 2.95 -19.94
C GLN A 44 15.31 2.29 -18.57
N GLN A 45 15.49 0.97 -18.53
CA GLN A 45 15.42 0.18 -17.31
C GLN A 45 16.79 0.18 -16.60
N PRO A 46 16.84 0.34 -15.26
CA PRO A 46 18.10 0.34 -14.54
C PRO A 46 18.79 -1.03 -14.59
N ILE A 47 20.12 -1.02 -14.63
CA ILE A 47 20.91 -2.25 -14.69
C ILE A 47 20.83 -2.99 -13.36
N ILE A 48 20.28 -4.21 -13.37
CA ILE A 48 20.21 -5.09 -12.20
C ILE A 48 21.62 -5.58 -11.88
N LYS A 49 22.12 -5.22 -10.70
CA LYS A 49 23.43 -5.63 -10.17
C LYS A 49 23.32 -5.81 -8.67
N ALA A 50 22.61 -6.85 -8.28
CA ALA A 50 22.25 -7.05 -6.89
C ALA A 50 23.46 -7.41 -6.01
N SER A 51 23.40 -6.97 -4.75
CA SER A 51 24.40 -7.29 -3.73
C SER A 51 23.75 -7.94 -2.52
N ILE A 52 24.52 -8.78 -1.82
CA ILE A 52 24.08 -9.54 -0.65
C ILE A 52 24.64 -8.95 0.64
N ILE A 53 23.94 -9.19 1.74
CA ILE A 53 24.38 -8.85 3.09
C ILE A 53 23.87 -9.91 4.08
N ASN A 54 24.69 -10.21 5.09
CA ASN A 54 24.34 -11.15 6.14
C ASN A 54 23.37 -10.52 7.13
N THR A 55 22.42 -11.31 7.61
CA THR A 55 21.50 -10.92 8.67
C THR A 55 22.10 -11.14 10.06
N ASN A 56 21.54 -10.49 11.06
CA ASN A 56 21.73 -10.83 12.46
C ASN A 56 20.91 -12.09 12.83
N ALA A 57 21.00 -12.51 14.09
CA ALA A 57 20.31 -13.69 14.61
C ALA A 57 18.77 -13.61 14.53
N ASN A 58 18.22 -12.39 14.42
CA ASN A 58 16.79 -12.15 14.29
C ASN A 58 16.34 -12.10 12.81
N GLY A 59 17.25 -12.32 11.85
CA GLY A 59 16.95 -12.30 10.42
C GLY A 59 16.98 -10.92 9.76
N PHE A 60 17.53 -9.89 10.43
CA PHE A 60 17.60 -8.52 9.91
C PHE A 60 19.02 -8.11 9.53
N ALA A 61 19.16 -7.32 8.47
CA ALA A 61 20.47 -6.86 7.99
C ALA A 61 20.61 -5.34 8.17
N THR A 62 21.85 -4.88 8.35
CA THR A 62 22.17 -3.45 8.47
C THR A 62 22.17 -2.80 7.09
N ILE A 63 20.98 -2.52 6.57
CA ILE A 63 20.81 -1.81 5.29
C ILE A 63 21.06 -0.31 5.48
N MET A 64 21.69 0.33 4.50
CA MET A 64 21.93 1.78 4.53
C MET A 64 20.62 2.54 4.62
N SER A 65 20.53 3.48 5.58
CA SER A 65 19.39 4.39 5.73
C SER A 65 19.69 5.76 5.13
N ILE A 66 18.83 6.25 4.23
CA ILE A 66 18.98 7.58 3.60
C ILE A 66 18.65 8.76 4.55
N ASN A 67 17.99 8.48 5.68
CA ASN A 67 17.53 9.45 6.68
C ASN A 67 17.87 9.04 8.13
N LEU A 68 19.03 8.42 8.36
CA LEU A 68 19.36 7.77 9.63
C LEU A 68 19.03 8.59 10.90
N GLU A 69 19.38 9.87 10.94
CA GLU A 69 19.08 10.74 12.08
C GLU A 69 17.57 10.93 12.33
N TYR A 70 16.77 11.10 11.28
CA TYR A 70 15.31 11.26 11.39
C TYR A 70 14.64 9.93 11.76
N VAL A 71 15.14 8.82 11.22
CA VAL A 71 14.69 7.48 11.62
C VAL A 71 14.94 7.25 13.11
N ASN A 72 16.12 7.63 13.62
CA ASN A 72 16.41 7.55 15.04
C ASN A 72 15.48 8.42 15.90
N LYS A 73 15.07 9.60 15.42
CA LYS A 73 14.05 10.44 16.09
C LYS A 73 12.68 9.75 16.11
N LEU A 74 12.26 9.17 14.98
CA LEU A 74 11.00 8.44 14.87
C LEU A 74 10.98 7.22 15.78
N ASN A 75 12.05 6.41 15.79
CA ASN A 75 12.14 5.21 16.61
C ASN A 75 12.05 5.56 18.10
N LYS A 76 12.78 6.59 18.56
CA LYS A 76 12.63 7.13 19.93
C LYS A 76 11.20 7.58 20.24
N CYS A 77 10.46 8.07 19.26
CA CYS A 77 9.05 8.45 19.43
C CYS A 77 8.13 7.22 19.49
N LYS A 78 8.33 6.23 18.60
CA LYS A 78 7.64 4.94 18.59
C LYS A 78 7.87 4.17 19.91
N ASP A 79 9.08 4.22 20.47
CA ASP A 79 9.42 3.55 21.74
C ASP A 79 8.59 4.09 22.93
N LYS A 80 8.14 5.35 22.88
CA LYS A 80 7.21 5.90 23.89
C LYS A 80 5.87 5.20 23.89
N ILE A 81 5.48 4.51 22.81
CA ILE A 81 4.24 3.73 22.74
C ILE A 81 4.32 2.51 23.66
N ASN A 82 5.53 1.96 23.88
CA ASN A 82 5.74 0.77 24.71
C ASN A 82 5.37 0.98 26.20
N GLN A 83 5.18 2.23 26.64
CA GLN A 83 4.71 2.54 27.99
C GLN A 83 3.21 2.20 28.22
N PHE A 84 2.43 2.06 27.14
CA PHE A 84 1.00 1.74 27.21
C PHE A 84 0.79 0.23 27.34
N LYS A 85 -0.06 -0.19 28.28
CA LYS A 85 -0.29 -1.62 28.56
C LYS A 85 -1.64 -2.08 28.03
N GLY A 86 -1.72 -3.34 27.58
CA GLY A 86 -2.94 -3.94 27.07
C GLY A 86 -3.52 -3.15 25.89
N ASN A 87 -4.82 -2.84 25.94
CA ASN A 87 -5.53 -2.14 24.86
C ASN A 87 -5.49 -0.61 24.98
N GLU A 88 -4.73 -0.05 25.92
CA GLU A 88 -4.76 1.38 26.20
C GLU A 88 -4.40 2.23 24.98
N TRP A 89 -3.37 1.84 24.23
CA TRP A 89 -3.00 2.52 22.98
C TRP A 89 -4.11 2.41 21.92
N GLU A 90 -4.80 1.27 21.82
CA GLU A 90 -5.93 1.11 20.89
C GLU A 90 -7.11 2.00 21.26
N GLU A 91 -7.42 2.16 22.55
CA GLU A 91 -8.49 3.06 22.99
C GLU A 91 -8.14 4.54 22.77
N LEU A 92 -6.89 4.94 23.04
CA LEU A 92 -6.43 6.31 22.80
C LEU A 92 -6.54 6.68 21.32
N LYS A 93 -6.24 5.74 20.41
CA LYS A 93 -6.38 5.97 18.97
C LYS A 93 -7.82 6.21 18.54
N LYS A 94 -8.83 5.66 19.23
CA LYS A 94 -10.24 5.97 18.94
C LYS A 94 -10.61 7.41 19.23
N ILE A 95 -9.88 8.04 20.15
CA ILE A 95 -10.08 9.42 20.55
C ILE A 95 -9.21 10.35 19.70
N SER A 96 -7.94 10.00 19.48
CA SER A 96 -6.96 10.89 18.83
C SER A 96 -6.97 10.84 17.31
N ASN A 97 -7.39 9.73 16.68
CA ASN A 97 -7.44 9.65 15.23
C ASN A 97 -8.75 10.27 14.70
N PRO A 98 -8.68 11.37 13.92
CA PRO A 98 -9.87 12.09 13.46
C PRO A 98 -10.86 11.26 12.62
N TYR A 99 -10.40 10.14 12.08
CA TYR A 99 -11.15 9.30 11.15
C TYR A 99 -11.41 7.88 11.67
N GLU A 100 -11.10 7.58 12.94
CA GLU A 100 -11.31 6.21 13.48
C GLU A 100 -12.80 5.81 13.48
N HIS A 101 -13.70 6.80 13.60
CA HIS A 101 -15.14 6.59 13.63
C HIS A 101 -15.77 6.24 12.28
N ILE A 102 -15.01 6.26 11.16
CA ILE A 102 -15.52 5.73 9.88
C ILE A 102 -15.98 4.29 10.06
N TYR A 103 -15.13 3.47 10.69
CA TYR A 103 -15.43 2.07 10.95
C TYR A 103 -14.71 1.55 12.20
N ILE A 104 -15.49 1.00 13.12
CA ILE A 104 -15.00 0.39 14.36
C ILE A 104 -15.49 -1.06 14.38
N PHE A 105 -14.54 -2.01 14.33
CA PHE A 105 -14.83 -3.44 14.38
C PHE A 105 -15.23 -3.84 15.80
N ASN A 106 -16.34 -4.57 15.96
CA ASN A 106 -16.87 -5.03 17.25
C ASN A 106 -17.06 -3.92 18.30
N SER A 107 -18.08 -3.09 18.10
CA SER A 107 -18.52 -2.14 19.11
C SER A 107 -19.11 -2.89 20.33
N LYS A 108 -18.32 -3.04 21.40
CA LYS A 108 -18.90 -2.98 22.74
C LYS A 108 -19.58 -1.59 22.86
N ASN A 109 -20.74 -1.51 23.51
CA ASN A 109 -21.76 -0.44 23.47
C ASN A 109 -21.33 1.06 23.51
N GLN A 110 -20.05 1.42 23.62
CA GLN A 110 -19.57 2.80 23.76
C GLN A 110 -19.10 3.50 22.46
N TYR A 111 -18.75 2.76 21.40
CA TYR A 111 -18.23 3.34 20.16
C TYR A 111 -18.88 2.70 18.93
N THR A 112 -19.65 3.48 18.16
CA THR A 112 -20.24 3.04 16.90
C THR A 112 -19.49 3.63 15.71
N GLY A 113 -19.30 2.81 14.68
CA GLY A 113 -18.85 3.29 13.37
C GLY A 113 -19.98 4.05 12.67
N VAL A 114 -19.61 5.09 11.92
CA VAL A 114 -20.53 5.94 11.16
C VAL A 114 -20.98 5.24 9.88
N ALA A 115 -20.10 4.49 9.22
CA ALA A 115 -20.44 3.72 8.02
C ALA A 115 -21.43 2.59 8.36
N LYS A 116 -22.49 2.47 7.55
CA LYS A 116 -23.48 1.38 7.65
C LYS A 116 -22.96 0.05 7.10
N LEU A 117 -21.98 0.11 6.20
CA LEU A 117 -21.39 -1.08 5.58
C LEU A 117 -20.53 -1.85 6.57
N LYS A 118 -20.58 -3.19 6.48
CA LYS A 118 -19.78 -4.12 7.28
C LYS A 118 -18.91 -4.98 6.36
N PRO A 119 -17.82 -4.40 5.81
CA PRO A 119 -16.94 -5.12 4.90
C PRO A 119 -16.14 -6.21 5.61
N LEU A 120 -15.53 -7.10 4.81
CA LEU A 120 -14.62 -8.16 5.24
C LEU A 120 -13.45 -7.63 6.07
N SER A 121 -12.96 -6.43 5.76
CA SER A 121 -11.89 -5.79 6.51
C SER A 121 -11.93 -4.26 6.42
N ARG A 122 -11.17 -3.60 7.30
CA ARG A 122 -10.95 -2.14 7.27
C ARG A 122 -10.29 -1.64 5.98
N SER A 123 -9.58 -2.51 5.25
CA SER A 123 -8.87 -2.10 4.03
C SER A 123 -9.85 -1.71 2.92
N PHE A 124 -11.09 -2.18 2.97
CA PHE A 124 -12.19 -1.71 2.12
C PHE A 124 -12.25 -0.18 2.02
N PHE A 125 -12.27 0.52 3.15
CA PHE A 125 -12.42 1.99 3.16
C PHE A 125 -11.20 2.71 2.57
N LYS A 126 -10.00 2.14 2.74
CA LYS A 126 -8.78 2.67 2.11
C LYS A 126 -8.87 2.57 0.59
N MET A 127 -9.36 1.44 0.08
CA MET A 127 -9.52 1.24 -1.34
C MET A 127 -10.61 2.15 -1.94
N ILE A 128 -11.74 2.32 -1.25
CA ILE A 128 -12.77 3.28 -1.63
C ILE A 128 -12.16 4.68 -1.80
N GLU A 129 -11.38 5.13 -0.81
CA GLU A 129 -10.74 6.43 -0.84
C GLU A 129 -9.79 6.58 -2.04
N MET A 130 -8.89 5.62 -2.23
CA MET A 130 -7.89 5.66 -3.30
C MET A 130 -8.54 5.56 -4.69
N VAL A 131 -9.58 4.76 -4.87
CA VAL A 131 -10.26 4.66 -6.17
C VAL A 131 -11.08 5.91 -6.47
N ASN A 132 -11.76 6.49 -5.48
CA ASN A 132 -12.47 7.75 -5.70
C ASN A 132 -11.52 8.89 -6.07
N GLU A 133 -10.34 8.95 -5.46
CA GLU A 133 -9.33 9.97 -5.71
C GLU A 133 -8.59 9.75 -7.04
N PHE A 134 -8.19 8.51 -7.36
CA PHE A 134 -7.27 8.23 -8.47
C PHE A 134 -7.83 7.37 -9.60
N GLY A 135 -8.90 6.61 -9.32
CA GLY A 135 -9.44 5.56 -10.20
C GLY A 135 -10.91 5.76 -10.58
N SER A 136 -11.43 6.99 -10.54
CA SER A 136 -12.86 7.26 -10.73
C SER A 136 -13.40 6.80 -12.10
N TYR A 137 -12.54 6.69 -13.12
CA TYR A 137 -12.88 6.15 -14.43
C TYR A 137 -13.29 4.66 -14.39
N PHE A 138 -12.88 3.89 -13.38
CA PHE A 138 -13.34 2.51 -13.21
C PHE A 138 -14.87 2.44 -13.07
N LYS A 139 -15.54 3.49 -12.59
CA LYS A 139 -17.01 3.54 -12.49
C LYS A 139 -17.70 3.57 -13.86
N LYS A 140 -17.04 4.14 -14.88
CA LYS A 140 -17.60 4.35 -16.23
C LYS A 140 -17.16 3.29 -17.24
N LYS A 141 -16.17 2.46 -16.90
CA LYS A 141 -15.64 1.44 -17.81
C LYS A 141 -16.67 0.32 -18.02
N ASN A 142 -16.76 -0.21 -19.23
CA ASN A 142 -17.65 -1.34 -19.52
C ASN A 142 -17.24 -2.55 -18.69
N THR A 143 -15.98 -2.96 -18.78
CA THR A 143 -15.45 -4.12 -18.04
C THR A 143 -14.19 -3.73 -17.28
N VAL A 144 -14.08 -4.18 -16.04
CA VAL A 144 -12.90 -4.02 -15.18
C VAL A 144 -12.29 -5.38 -14.90
N LYS A 145 -10.99 -5.50 -15.21
CA LYS A 145 -10.17 -6.63 -14.80
C LYS A 145 -9.18 -6.18 -13.74
N SER A 146 -9.16 -6.84 -12.58
CA SER A 146 -8.25 -6.51 -11.49
C SER A 146 -7.54 -7.72 -10.89
N LEU A 147 -6.35 -7.49 -10.34
CA LEU A 147 -5.54 -8.48 -9.63
C LEU A 147 -5.15 -7.93 -8.26
N HIS A 148 -5.35 -8.73 -7.22
CA HIS A 148 -5.17 -8.36 -5.82
C HIS A 148 -4.18 -9.34 -5.15
N LEU A 149 -3.00 -8.83 -4.80
CA LEU A 149 -1.82 -9.62 -4.43
C LEU A 149 -1.62 -9.64 -2.92
N ALA A 150 -1.51 -10.85 -2.36
CA ALA A 150 -1.32 -11.12 -0.94
C ALA A 150 -2.45 -10.56 -0.04
N GLU A 151 -3.67 -10.50 -0.58
CA GLU A 151 -4.82 -9.92 0.12
C GLU A 151 -6.18 -10.58 -0.21
N GLY A 152 -6.21 -11.64 -1.03
CA GLY A 152 -7.47 -12.26 -1.46
C GLY A 152 -8.22 -13.06 -0.38
N PRO A 153 -9.56 -13.13 -0.37
CA PRO A 153 -10.49 -12.28 -1.13
C PRO A 153 -10.52 -10.82 -0.64
N GLY A 154 -10.36 -10.55 0.66
CA GLY A 154 -10.01 -9.23 1.20
C GLY A 154 -10.94 -8.03 0.97
N GLY A 155 -10.62 -6.92 1.64
CA GLY A 155 -11.39 -5.69 1.59
C GLY A 155 -11.21 -4.90 0.28
N PHE A 156 -10.06 -5.00 -0.39
CA PHE A 156 -9.82 -4.28 -1.65
C PHE A 156 -10.65 -4.85 -2.80
N ILE A 157 -10.78 -6.18 -2.92
CA ILE A 157 -11.64 -6.81 -3.93
C ILE A 157 -13.10 -6.43 -3.67
N GLU A 158 -13.53 -6.51 -2.41
CA GLU A 158 -14.88 -6.12 -2.02
C GLU A 158 -15.18 -4.65 -2.35
N ALA A 159 -14.22 -3.74 -2.12
CA ALA A 159 -14.36 -2.33 -2.47
C ALA A 159 -14.51 -2.10 -3.97
N ILE A 160 -13.73 -2.80 -4.80
CA ILE A 160 -13.89 -2.71 -6.26
C ILE A 160 -15.25 -3.25 -6.69
N ARG A 161 -15.67 -4.42 -6.19
CA ARG A 161 -17.02 -4.94 -6.48
C ARG A 161 -18.12 -3.99 -6.03
N TYR A 162 -17.96 -3.35 -4.88
CA TYR A 162 -18.91 -2.35 -4.37
C TYR A 162 -18.99 -1.12 -5.29
N ILE A 163 -17.85 -0.56 -5.69
CA ILE A 163 -17.78 0.62 -6.58
C ILE A 163 -18.41 0.33 -7.95
N ARG A 164 -18.18 -0.89 -8.47
CA ARG A 164 -18.73 -1.33 -9.75
C ARG A 164 -20.24 -1.58 -9.65
N GLY A 165 -20.70 -2.05 -8.49
CA GLY A 165 -22.10 -2.34 -8.24
C GLY A 165 -22.60 -3.57 -9.00
N PRO A 166 -23.86 -3.97 -8.83
CA PRO A 166 -24.50 -4.98 -9.68
C PRO A 166 -25.03 -4.35 -10.96
N GLY A 167 -24.95 -5.07 -12.08
CA GLY A 167 -25.63 -4.67 -13.32
C GLY A 167 -25.09 -5.36 -14.57
N PRO A 168 -25.74 -5.14 -15.73
CA PRO A 168 -25.34 -5.73 -17.00
C PRO A 168 -23.92 -5.32 -17.42
N LEU A 169 -23.47 -4.11 -17.07
CA LEU A 169 -22.12 -3.63 -17.36
C LEU A 169 -21.06 -4.45 -16.61
N THR A 170 -21.33 -4.88 -15.38
CA THR A 170 -20.34 -5.53 -14.52
C THR A 170 -20.35 -7.06 -14.62
N ILE A 171 -21.19 -7.63 -15.49
CA ILE A 171 -21.32 -9.09 -15.61
C ILE A 171 -20.01 -9.73 -16.11
N ASN A 172 -19.27 -9.00 -16.92
CA ASN A 172 -18.00 -9.43 -17.51
C ASN A 172 -16.77 -8.98 -16.69
N ASP A 173 -16.96 -8.28 -15.57
CA ASP A 173 -15.84 -7.93 -14.69
C ASP A 173 -15.13 -9.20 -14.21
N GLN A 174 -13.81 -9.11 -14.02
CA GLN A 174 -12.99 -10.23 -13.54
C GLN A 174 -12.05 -9.74 -12.45
N HIS A 175 -12.14 -10.32 -11.27
CA HIS A 175 -11.31 -9.93 -10.14
C HIS A 175 -10.54 -11.14 -9.64
N PHE A 176 -9.22 -11.11 -9.78
CA PHE A 176 -8.34 -12.19 -9.35
C PHE A 176 -7.73 -11.82 -8.01
N GLY A 177 -7.70 -12.78 -7.07
CA GLY A 177 -6.99 -12.64 -5.81
C GLY A 177 -5.99 -13.77 -5.64
N ILE A 178 -4.83 -13.49 -5.07
CA ILE A 178 -3.89 -14.52 -4.60
C ILE A 178 -3.47 -14.17 -3.18
N THR A 179 -3.44 -15.16 -2.30
CA THR A 179 -3.01 -15.01 -0.90
C THR A 179 -2.40 -16.31 -0.40
N LEU A 180 -1.54 -16.24 0.60
CA LEU A 180 -1.08 -17.43 1.31
C LEU A 180 -2.27 -18.19 1.88
N ILE A 181 -2.29 -19.50 1.67
CA ILE A 181 -3.25 -20.38 2.33
C ILE A 181 -2.79 -20.61 3.76
N ASP A 182 -3.57 -20.12 4.73
CA ASP A 182 -3.43 -20.54 6.11
C ASP A 182 -4.12 -21.90 6.33
N LYS A 183 -3.38 -22.87 6.91
CA LYS A 183 -3.94 -24.18 7.29
C LYS A 183 -4.74 -24.09 8.60
N ASN A 184 -4.64 -23.00 9.34
CA ASN A 184 -5.38 -22.80 10.58
C ASN A 184 -6.80 -22.26 10.36
N LYS A 185 -7.79 -23.03 10.82
CA LYS A 185 -9.21 -22.68 10.83
C LYS A 185 -9.58 -21.52 11.78
N SER A 186 -8.60 -20.96 12.51
CA SER A 186 -8.82 -19.93 13.53
C SER A 186 -8.99 -18.51 12.98
N VAL A 187 -8.83 -18.28 11.67
CA VAL A 187 -9.14 -17.00 11.04
C VAL A 187 -10.67 -16.86 10.92
N PRO A 188 -11.32 -15.99 11.72
CA PRO A 188 -12.78 -15.97 11.87
C PRO A 188 -13.55 -15.52 10.61
N CYS A 189 -12.86 -15.17 9.54
CA CYS A 189 -13.43 -14.52 8.35
C CYS A 189 -13.77 -15.48 7.19
N TRP A 190 -13.53 -16.79 7.31
CA TRP A 190 -13.76 -17.71 6.18
C TRP A 190 -15.25 -17.80 5.77
N ASN A 191 -16.19 -17.73 6.71
CA ASN A 191 -17.62 -17.79 6.39
C ASN A 191 -18.10 -16.53 5.65
N GLN A 192 -17.66 -15.34 6.08
CA GLN A 192 -18.00 -14.07 5.41
C GLN A 192 -17.31 -14.00 4.04
N SER A 193 -16.04 -14.40 3.97
CA SER A 193 -15.30 -14.52 2.71
C SER A 193 -15.96 -15.51 1.75
N LYS A 194 -16.44 -16.66 2.24
CA LYS A 194 -17.15 -17.65 1.42
C LYS A 194 -18.47 -17.11 0.90
N GLN A 195 -19.26 -16.44 1.74
CA GLN A 195 -20.52 -15.82 1.30
C GLN A 195 -20.26 -14.71 0.26
N PHE A 196 -19.23 -13.89 0.47
CA PHE A 196 -18.81 -12.88 -0.48
C PHE A 196 -18.47 -13.50 -1.85
N LEU A 197 -17.67 -14.56 -1.87
CA LEU A 197 -17.30 -15.27 -3.10
C LEU A 197 -18.51 -15.91 -3.80
N ILE A 198 -19.43 -16.53 -3.04
CA ILE A 198 -20.68 -17.08 -3.59
C ILE A 198 -21.51 -15.98 -4.27
N ASN A 199 -21.61 -14.81 -3.63
CA ASN A 199 -22.40 -13.69 -4.13
C ASN A 199 -21.71 -12.93 -5.28
N ASN A 200 -20.41 -13.17 -5.53
CA ASN A 200 -19.61 -12.47 -6.52
C ASN A 200 -18.81 -13.48 -7.36
N PRO A 201 -19.45 -14.20 -8.29
CA PRO A 201 -18.79 -15.21 -9.13
C PRO A 201 -17.70 -14.62 -10.06
N GLN A 202 -17.68 -13.30 -10.26
CA GLN A 202 -16.59 -12.58 -10.94
C GLN A 202 -15.25 -12.65 -10.18
N VAL A 203 -15.27 -12.96 -8.88
CA VAL A 203 -14.07 -13.03 -8.04
C VAL A 203 -13.50 -14.44 -8.07
N LYS A 204 -12.24 -14.56 -8.50
CA LYS A 204 -11.51 -15.83 -8.61
C LYS A 204 -10.27 -15.79 -7.73
N ILE A 205 -10.17 -16.72 -6.79
CA ILE A 205 -8.97 -16.87 -5.95
C ILE A 205 -8.05 -17.91 -6.58
N LEU A 206 -6.81 -17.49 -6.83
CA LEU A 206 -5.74 -18.29 -7.40
C LEU A 206 -4.78 -18.72 -6.30
N TYR A 207 -4.23 -19.92 -6.43
CA TYR A 207 -3.38 -20.54 -5.40
C TYR A 207 -1.96 -20.85 -5.90
N GLY A 208 -1.60 -20.42 -7.12
CA GLY A 208 -0.32 -20.75 -7.74
C GLY A 208 -0.23 -22.22 -8.18
N ALA A 209 0.89 -22.56 -8.82
CA ALA A 209 1.15 -23.91 -9.33
C ALA A 209 1.22 -24.96 -8.20
N ASP A 210 1.74 -24.57 -7.04
CA ASP A 210 1.91 -25.46 -5.88
C ASP A 210 0.73 -25.42 -4.89
N GLY A 211 -0.30 -24.63 -5.20
CA GLY A 211 -1.48 -24.48 -4.36
C GLY A 211 -1.25 -23.73 -3.04
N THR A 212 -0.10 -23.09 -2.81
CA THR A 212 0.18 -22.37 -1.54
C THR A 212 -0.24 -20.90 -1.56
N GLY A 213 -0.38 -20.32 -2.75
CA GLY A 213 -0.56 -18.88 -2.96
C GLY A 213 0.66 -18.03 -2.59
N ASN A 214 1.83 -18.65 -2.42
CA ASN A 214 3.06 -17.94 -2.10
C ASN A 214 3.65 -17.28 -3.35
N ILE A 215 3.52 -15.95 -3.43
CA ILE A 215 4.05 -15.15 -4.54
C ILE A 215 5.57 -14.91 -4.46
N TYR A 216 6.29 -15.47 -3.49
CA TYR A 216 7.75 -15.53 -3.55
C TYR A 216 8.27 -16.58 -4.53
N LYS A 217 7.46 -17.56 -4.91
CA LYS A 217 7.88 -18.63 -5.82
C LYS A 217 7.62 -18.22 -7.27
N CYS A 218 8.65 -18.25 -8.10
CA CYS A 218 8.52 -17.91 -9.51
C CYS A 218 7.49 -18.78 -10.24
N ASP A 219 7.40 -20.08 -9.96
CA ASP A 219 6.37 -20.96 -10.55
C ASP A 219 4.93 -20.50 -10.23
N ASN A 220 4.70 -19.98 -9.02
CA ASN A 220 3.40 -19.45 -8.64
C ASN A 220 3.08 -18.13 -9.34
N ILE A 221 4.08 -17.26 -9.53
CA ILE A 221 3.93 -16.04 -10.32
C ILE A 221 3.64 -16.41 -11.79
N LEU A 222 4.37 -17.36 -12.38
CA LEU A 222 4.15 -17.80 -13.76
C LEU A 222 2.74 -18.37 -13.95
N HIS A 223 2.30 -19.24 -13.04
CA HIS A 223 0.93 -19.76 -13.06
C HIS A 223 -0.12 -18.64 -12.94
N LEU A 224 0.11 -17.66 -12.04
CA LEU A 224 -0.75 -16.50 -11.87
C LEU A 224 -0.86 -15.70 -13.18
N VAL A 225 0.27 -15.36 -13.79
CA VAL A 225 0.36 -14.62 -15.05
C VAL A 225 -0.40 -15.39 -16.14
N ASN A 226 -0.10 -16.67 -16.35
CA ASN A 226 -0.76 -17.49 -17.37
C ASN A 226 -2.27 -17.59 -17.16
N SER A 227 -2.74 -17.65 -15.91
CA SER A 227 -4.18 -17.69 -15.58
C SER A 227 -4.92 -16.40 -15.93
N ILE A 228 -4.21 -15.27 -15.98
CA ILE A 228 -4.79 -13.93 -16.17
C ILE A 228 -4.62 -13.46 -17.61
N VAL A 229 -3.38 -13.45 -18.11
CA VAL A 229 -3.02 -12.89 -19.42
C VAL A 229 -2.85 -13.95 -20.52
N GLY A 230 -2.80 -15.24 -20.16
CA GLY A 230 -2.57 -16.35 -21.08
C GLY A 230 -1.08 -16.60 -21.38
N GLU A 231 -0.78 -17.72 -22.03
CA GLU A 231 0.60 -18.15 -22.36
C GLU A 231 1.27 -17.28 -23.44
N CYS A 232 0.48 -16.66 -24.32
CA CYS A 232 0.94 -15.83 -25.44
C CYS A 232 0.84 -14.32 -25.12
N ALA A 233 1.29 -13.90 -23.94
CA ALA A 233 1.29 -12.49 -23.50
C ALA A 233 2.35 -11.60 -24.20
N ASN A 234 2.83 -12.00 -25.38
CA ASN A 234 4.02 -11.45 -26.03
C ASN A 234 3.74 -10.86 -27.43
N GLU A 235 2.47 -10.78 -27.85
CA GLU A 235 2.11 -10.16 -29.13
C GLU A 235 1.27 -8.91 -28.86
N ASP A 236 1.90 -7.74 -28.95
CA ASP A 236 1.21 -6.45 -28.99
C ASP A 236 0.43 -6.34 -30.31
N THR A 237 -0.75 -6.94 -30.33
CA THR A 237 -1.78 -6.65 -31.32
C THR A 237 -2.92 -5.95 -30.60
N ASP A 238 -3.55 -4.96 -31.25
CA ASP A 238 -4.62 -4.15 -30.67
C ASP A 238 -5.80 -4.95 -30.09
N ASN A 239 -5.93 -6.23 -30.45
CA ASN A 239 -6.92 -7.18 -29.95
C ASN A 239 -6.58 -7.82 -28.58
N ASN A 240 -5.41 -7.57 -27.99
CA ASN A 240 -4.96 -8.22 -26.73
C ASN A 240 -5.16 -7.38 -25.46
N LYS A 241 -5.67 -6.14 -25.56
CA LYS A 241 -5.87 -5.23 -24.41
C LYS A 241 -6.81 -5.79 -23.32
N GLU A 242 -7.77 -6.65 -23.68
CA GLU A 242 -8.72 -7.26 -22.74
C GLU A 242 -8.10 -8.40 -21.90
N LYS A 243 -6.89 -8.87 -22.25
CA LYS A 243 -6.19 -9.92 -21.50
C LYS A 243 -5.58 -9.40 -20.20
N TYR A 244 -5.20 -8.12 -20.13
CA TYR A 244 -4.47 -7.55 -19.01
C TYR A 244 -5.38 -6.86 -17.99
N CYS A 245 -4.89 -6.72 -16.76
CA CYS A 245 -5.58 -6.02 -15.69
C CYS A 245 -5.54 -4.50 -15.90
N ASN A 246 -6.64 -3.82 -15.58
CA ASN A 246 -6.67 -2.36 -15.47
C ASN A 246 -6.18 -1.88 -14.10
N LEU A 247 -6.28 -2.75 -13.10
CA LEU A 247 -5.90 -2.48 -11.72
C LEU A 247 -5.12 -3.67 -11.16
N VAL A 248 -3.94 -3.40 -10.63
CA VAL A 248 -3.24 -4.36 -9.76
C VAL A 248 -3.11 -3.71 -8.38
N THR A 249 -3.35 -4.48 -7.32
CA THR A 249 -3.12 -4.03 -5.95
C THR A 249 -2.26 -5.01 -5.17
N GLY A 250 -1.51 -4.49 -4.20
CA GLY A 250 -0.78 -5.28 -3.21
C GLY A 250 -0.94 -4.66 -1.83
N ASP A 251 -1.82 -5.23 -0.99
CA ASP A 251 -2.04 -4.82 0.41
C ASP A 251 -1.50 -5.85 1.42
N GLY A 252 -0.63 -6.75 0.95
CA GLY A 252 0.03 -7.73 1.79
C GLY A 252 0.80 -7.10 2.96
N GLY A 253 0.69 -7.70 4.14
CA GLY A 253 1.39 -7.26 5.34
C GLY A 253 1.51 -8.38 6.35
N PHE A 254 2.58 -8.35 7.14
CA PHE A 254 2.82 -9.31 8.22
C PHE A 254 2.38 -8.72 9.56
N ASP A 255 2.11 -9.59 10.54
CA ASP A 255 1.87 -9.16 11.91
C ASP A 255 3.21 -8.79 12.57
N PHE A 256 3.49 -7.49 12.63
CA PHE A 256 4.70 -6.91 13.23
C PHE A 256 4.44 -6.36 14.63
N SER A 257 3.42 -6.85 15.33
CA SER A 257 3.05 -6.40 16.68
C SER A 257 4.20 -6.46 17.71
N VAL A 258 5.27 -7.20 17.42
CA VAL A 258 6.44 -7.37 18.30
C VAL A 258 7.56 -6.36 17.98
N ASP A 259 7.79 -5.99 16.71
CA ASP A 259 8.81 -5.00 16.35
C ASP A 259 8.50 -4.26 15.03
N TYR A 260 8.00 -3.03 15.15
CA TYR A 260 7.68 -2.17 14.02
C TYR A 260 8.92 -1.61 13.30
N ASN A 261 10.10 -1.63 13.92
CA ASN A 261 11.30 -1.03 13.34
C ASN A 261 11.86 -1.86 12.17
N TYR A 262 11.54 -3.15 12.14
CA TYR A 262 11.98 -4.06 11.07
C TYR A 262 10.93 -4.32 9.98
N GLN A 263 9.75 -3.72 10.11
CA GLN A 263 8.64 -3.88 9.18
C GLN A 263 9.04 -3.50 7.74
N GLU A 264 9.88 -2.47 7.57
CA GLU A 264 10.36 -2.04 6.26
C GLU A 264 11.15 -3.15 5.56
N GLN A 265 12.21 -3.67 6.20
CA GLN A 265 13.06 -4.72 5.61
C GLN A 265 12.30 -6.01 5.39
N ALA A 266 11.48 -6.43 6.35
CA ALA A 266 10.71 -7.67 6.24
C ALA A 266 9.67 -7.64 5.12
N SER A 267 9.22 -6.45 4.72
CA SER A 267 8.24 -6.28 3.64
C SER A 267 8.89 -6.08 2.26
N SER A 268 10.20 -5.78 2.19
CA SER A 268 10.87 -5.45 0.92
C SER A 268 10.74 -6.56 -0.12
N LYS A 269 10.91 -7.82 0.28
CA LYS A 269 10.76 -8.97 -0.63
C LYS A 269 9.32 -9.15 -1.13
N LEU A 270 8.33 -8.89 -0.27
CA LEU A 270 6.91 -8.93 -0.64
C LEU A 270 6.55 -7.84 -1.64
N ILE A 271 7.00 -6.62 -1.38
CA ILE A 271 6.84 -5.49 -2.29
C ILE A 271 7.50 -5.81 -3.64
N PHE A 272 8.72 -6.36 -3.64
CA PHE A 272 9.41 -6.76 -4.86
C PHE A 272 8.63 -7.79 -5.67
N ALA A 273 8.14 -8.87 -5.04
CA ALA A 273 7.31 -9.87 -5.71
C ALA A 273 5.99 -9.29 -6.24
N GLN A 274 5.38 -8.34 -5.51
CA GLN A 274 4.17 -7.65 -5.96
C GLN A 274 4.43 -6.76 -7.18
N ILE A 275 5.57 -6.06 -7.22
CA ILE A 275 6.01 -5.28 -8.39
C ILE A 275 6.18 -6.20 -9.61
N ILE A 276 6.89 -7.32 -9.46
CA ILE A 276 7.10 -8.30 -10.54
C ILE A 276 5.75 -8.77 -11.14
N CYS A 277 4.79 -9.10 -10.28
CA CYS A 277 3.45 -9.49 -10.73
C CYS A 277 2.74 -8.34 -11.47
N ALA A 278 2.81 -7.11 -10.93
CA ALA A 278 2.18 -5.95 -11.54
C ALA A 278 2.74 -5.64 -12.93
N LEU A 279 4.08 -5.66 -13.09
CA LEU A 279 4.75 -5.35 -14.36
C LEU A 279 4.36 -6.30 -15.50
N LYS A 280 3.92 -7.52 -15.21
CA LYS A 280 3.51 -8.50 -16.25
C LYS A 280 2.00 -8.60 -16.45
N CYS A 281 1.21 -8.33 -15.42
CA CYS A 281 -0.25 -8.47 -15.47
C CYS A 281 -0.99 -7.19 -15.86
N LEU A 282 -0.37 -6.01 -15.76
CA LEU A 282 -1.02 -4.73 -15.96
C LEU A 282 -1.04 -4.32 -17.44
N GLN A 283 -2.14 -3.72 -17.89
CA GLN A 283 -2.31 -3.25 -19.26
C GLN A 283 -1.45 -2.00 -19.51
N ILE A 284 -0.75 -1.90 -20.65
CA ILE A 284 -0.11 -0.64 -21.07
C ILE A 284 -1.20 0.37 -21.42
N SER A 285 -1.40 1.37 -20.57
CA SER A 285 -2.46 2.37 -20.70
C SER A 285 -2.35 3.47 -19.66
N ASP A 286 -2.77 4.69 -20.02
CA ASP A 286 -2.92 5.84 -19.10
C ASP A 286 -3.94 5.60 -17.98
N ASN A 287 -4.89 4.69 -18.25
CA ASN A 287 -5.93 4.29 -17.32
C ASN A 287 -5.57 2.99 -16.57
N SER A 288 -4.30 2.60 -16.54
CA SER A 288 -3.84 1.50 -15.69
C SER A 288 -3.32 2.01 -14.37
N ILE A 289 -3.68 1.32 -13.29
CA ILE A 289 -3.27 1.68 -11.93
C ILE A 289 -2.63 0.49 -11.23
N PHE A 290 -1.50 0.73 -10.58
CA PHE A 290 -0.92 -0.16 -9.57
C PHE A 290 -0.95 0.53 -8.20
N ILE A 291 -1.57 -0.11 -7.20
CA ILE A 291 -1.57 0.37 -5.81
C ILE A 291 -0.78 -0.60 -4.94
N CYS A 292 0.35 -0.16 -4.40
CA CYS A 292 1.20 -1.00 -3.56
C CYS A 292 1.34 -0.41 -2.17
N LYS A 293 1.04 -1.20 -1.15
CA LYS A 293 1.29 -0.84 0.24
C LYS A 293 2.78 -0.86 0.52
N ILE A 294 3.26 0.21 1.15
CA ILE A 294 4.62 0.32 1.67
C ILE A 294 4.57 0.83 3.11
N PHE A 295 5.69 0.74 3.81
CA PHE A 295 5.82 1.19 5.20
C PHE A 295 6.79 2.37 5.27
N ASP A 296 7.80 2.33 6.13
CA ASP A 296 8.88 3.31 6.12
C ASP A 296 9.62 3.28 4.75
N MET A 297 10.30 4.37 4.40
CA MET A 297 11.01 4.53 3.10
C MET A 297 12.44 4.99 3.36
N SER A 298 13.06 4.44 4.40
CA SER A 298 14.35 4.88 4.87
C SER A 298 15.48 3.98 4.40
N ASN A 299 15.21 2.69 4.19
CA ASN A 299 16.17 1.73 3.67
C ASN A 299 16.42 1.98 2.20
N TYR A 300 17.69 1.95 1.81
CA TYR A 300 18.10 2.17 0.43
C TYR A 300 17.43 1.18 -0.54
N LEU A 301 17.28 -0.09 -0.13
CA LEU A 301 16.54 -1.09 -0.89
C LEU A 301 15.09 -0.67 -1.19
N THR A 302 14.38 -0.07 -0.23
CA THR A 302 13.02 0.46 -0.46
C THR A 302 13.04 1.60 -1.47
N VAL A 303 14.05 2.47 -1.41
CA VAL A 303 14.22 3.57 -2.37
C VAL A 303 14.44 3.03 -3.78
N GLU A 304 15.24 1.98 -3.94
CA GLU A 304 15.42 1.29 -5.22
C GLU A 304 14.13 0.65 -5.73
N LEU A 305 13.32 0.04 -4.86
CA LEU A 305 12.02 -0.50 -5.26
C LEU A 305 11.06 0.61 -5.74
N ILE A 306 11.07 1.79 -5.10
CA ILE A 306 10.29 2.95 -5.56
C ILE A 306 10.85 3.45 -6.91
N TYR A 307 12.18 3.47 -7.09
CA TYR A 307 12.80 3.85 -8.36
C TYR A 307 12.43 2.89 -9.50
N LEU A 308 12.49 1.58 -9.24
CA LEU A 308 12.04 0.53 -10.17
C LEU A 308 10.60 0.77 -10.63
N ILE A 309 9.69 1.10 -9.70
CA ILE A 309 8.32 1.45 -10.07
C ILE A 309 8.32 2.74 -10.90
N SER A 310 9.06 3.77 -10.50
CA SER A 310 8.99 5.10 -11.15
C SER A 310 9.33 5.11 -12.63
N VAL A 311 10.24 4.23 -13.10
CA VAL A 311 10.59 4.13 -14.53
C VAL A 311 9.52 3.42 -15.37
N HIS A 312 8.58 2.71 -14.74
CA HIS A 312 7.55 1.92 -15.41
C HIS A 312 6.17 2.59 -15.47
N PHE A 313 6.01 3.79 -14.89
CA PHE A 313 4.74 4.48 -14.80
C PHE A 313 4.89 5.97 -15.10
N LYS A 314 3.89 6.57 -15.77
CA LYS A 314 3.85 8.03 -16.04
C LYS A 314 3.87 8.87 -14.77
N SER A 315 3.28 8.37 -13.69
CA SER A 315 3.25 9.04 -12.39
C SER A 315 3.24 8.03 -11.26
N VAL A 316 4.08 8.23 -10.24
CA VAL A 316 4.01 7.51 -8.96
C VAL A 316 3.61 8.50 -7.88
N ILE A 317 2.59 8.18 -7.09
CA ILE A 317 2.08 9.07 -6.05
C ILE A 317 2.23 8.35 -4.72
N LEU A 318 2.96 8.96 -3.79
CA LEU A 318 2.96 8.51 -2.42
C LEU A 318 1.77 9.09 -1.68
N TYR A 319 0.91 8.20 -1.18
CA TYR A 319 -0.37 8.56 -0.65
C TYR A 319 -0.63 7.87 0.69
N LYS A 320 -0.99 8.65 1.71
CA LYS A 320 -1.52 8.11 2.97
C LYS A 320 -2.99 8.47 3.10
N PRO A 321 -3.90 7.51 2.85
CA PRO A 321 -5.33 7.76 3.01
C PRO A 321 -5.64 8.07 4.47
N VAL A 322 -6.67 8.89 4.72
CA VAL A 322 -7.08 9.23 6.10
C VAL A 322 -7.66 8.01 6.83
N THR A 323 -8.13 7.02 6.07
CA THR A 323 -8.54 5.70 6.57
C THR A 323 -7.36 4.80 6.97
N SER A 324 -6.11 5.18 6.68
CA SER A 324 -4.90 4.61 7.30
C SER A 324 -4.46 5.47 8.48
N ARG A 325 -4.27 4.84 9.65
CA ARG A 325 -4.00 5.56 10.90
C ARG A 325 -2.73 6.41 10.80
N VAL A 326 -2.83 7.68 11.15
CA VAL A 326 -1.73 8.66 10.96
C VAL A 326 -0.43 8.24 11.67
N ALA A 327 -0.55 7.66 12.87
CA ALA A 327 0.59 7.24 13.69
C ALA A 327 1.35 6.00 13.15
N ASN A 328 0.79 5.23 12.21
CA ASN A 328 1.47 4.06 11.64
C ASN A 328 2.29 4.45 10.39
N SER A 329 3.23 3.58 10.03
CA SER A 329 4.08 3.78 8.85
C SER A 329 3.42 3.36 7.53
N GLU A 330 2.20 2.80 7.57
CA GLU A 330 1.48 2.33 6.38
C GLU A 330 1.11 3.50 5.46
N LYS A 331 1.47 3.35 4.19
CA LYS A 331 1.15 4.27 3.10
C LYS A 331 1.14 3.50 1.79
N TYR A 332 0.73 4.14 0.70
CA TYR A 332 0.53 3.49 -0.58
C TYR A 332 1.25 4.24 -1.69
N LEU A 333 1.92 3.52 -2.58
CA LEU A 333 2.31 4.01 -3.90
C LEU A 333 1.13 3.79 -4.84
N VAL A 334 0.58 4.88 -5.37
CA VAL A 334 -0.45 4.86 -6.42
C VAL A 334 0.22 5.23 -7.73
N CYS A 335 0.46 4.23 -8.57
CA CYS A 335 1.21 4.33 -9.82
C CYS A 335 0.21 4.35 -10.97
N ARG A 336 0.28 5.37 -11.83
CA ARG A 336 -0.70 5.64 -12.89
C ARG A 336 -0.01 5.67 -14.24
N GLY A 337 -0.70 5.15 -15.25
CA GLY A 337 -0.23 5.16 -16.62
C GLY A 337 0.94 4.20 -16.82
N PHE A 338 0.65 2.90 -16.85
CA PHE A 338 1.70 1.89 -17.02
C PHE A 338 2.30 1.97 -18.42
N LEU A 339 3.63 2.07 -18.48
CA LEU A 339 4.38 2.25 -19.71
C LEU A 339 4.79 0.92 -20.37
N GLY A 340 4.75 -0.19 -19.62
CA GLY A 340 5.24 -1.50 -20.09
C GLY A 340 6.52 -1.92 -19.37
N CYS A 341 6.92 -3.17 -19.59
CA CYS A 341 8.16 -3.73 -19.07
C CYS A 341 8.71 -4.73 -20.10
N ASN A 342 10.00 -4.59 -20.45
CA ASN A 342 10.65 -5.52 -21.37
C ASN A 342 10.62 -6.96 -20.81
N GLN A 343 10.33 -7.94 -21.66
CA GLN A 343 10.24 -9.35 -21.28
C GLN A 343 11.53 -9.88 -20.67
N GLN A 344 12.69 -9.56 -21.26
CA GLN A 344 13.98 -10.00 -20.76
C GLN A 344 14.27 -9.41 -19.39
N TYR A 345 14.00 -8.12 -19.20
CA TYR A 345 14.14 -7.48 -17.90
C TYR A 345 13.22 -8.08 -16.83
N TRP A 346 11.98 -8.40 -17.19
CA TRP A 346 11.06 -9.09 -16.27
C TRP A 346 11.60 -10.48 -15.86
N LEU A 347 12.22 -11.22 -16.79
CA LEU A 347 12.86 -12.50 -16.49
C LEU A 347 14.10 -12.34 -15.59
N GLU A 348 14.84 -11.23 -15.72
CA GLU A 348 15.95 -10.91 -14.82
C GLU A 348 15.46 -10.59 -13.40
N LEU A 349 14.35 -9.86 -13.26
CA LEU A 349 13.72 -9.62 -11.95
C LEU A 349 13.21 -10.93 -11.31
N MET A 350 12.60 -11.83 -12.10
CA MET A 350 12.21 -13.16 -11.65
C MET A 350 13.42 -13.99 -11.19
N SER A 351 14.50 -13.96 -11.96
CA SER A 351 15.76 -14.64 -11.60
C SER A 351 16.36 -14.08 -10.30
N LEU A 352 16.28 -12.76 -10.09
CA LEU A 352 16.69 -12.13 -8.84
C LEU A 352 15.81 -12.55 -7.66
N LEU A 353 14.50 -12.70 -7.84
CA LEU A 353 13.60 -13.19 -6.79
C LEU A 353 13.95 -14.64 -6.39
N ASP A 354 14.21 -15.51 -7.37
CA ASP A 354 14.66 -16.88 -7.10
C ASP A 354 16.03 -16.91 -6.41
N TYR A 355 16.96 -16.06 -6.83
CA TYR A 355 18.23 -15.90 -6.15
C TYR A 355 18.05 -15.44 -4.69
N TRP A 356 17.15 -14.48 -4.44
CA TRP A 356 16.80 -14.02 -3.10
C TRP A 356 16.23 -15.17 -2.25
N ASN A 357 15.36 -16.02 -2.81
CA ASN A 357 14.87 -17.23 -2.12
C ASN A 357 16.00 -18.17 -1.71
N LYS A 358 16.96 -18.38 -2.62
CA LYS A 358 18.11 -19.28 -2.37
C LYS A 358 18.98 -18.77 -1.24
N ILE A 359 19.42 -17.52 -1.28
CA ILE A 359 20.33 -16.97 -0.26
C ILE A 359 19.71 -16.86 1.14
N GLU A 360 18.38 -16.72 1.25
CA GLU A 360 17.68 -16.72 2.54
C GLU A 360 17.56 -18.12 3.16
N SER A 361 17.66 -19.17 2.33
CA SER A 361 17.66 -20.56 2.76
C SER A 361 19.05 -21.07 3.15
N GLU A 362 20.10 -20.42 2.63
CA GLU A 362 21.49 -20.72 2.93
C GLU A 362 21.93 -20.07 4.25
N PHE A 363 22.76 -20.79 5.01
CA PHE A 363 23.39 -20.28 6.23
C PHE A 363 24.86 -20.01 5.94
N ASP A 364 25.37 -18.89 6.47
CA ASP A 364 26.81 -18.64 6.52
C ASP A 364 27.51 -19.52 7.57
N ASP A 365 28.85 -19.48 7.60
CA ASP A 365 29.69 -20.21 8.57
C ASP A 365 29.37 -19.89 10.05
N LYS A 366 28.54 -18.86 10.31
CA LYS A 366 28.11 -18.40 11.64
C LYS A 366 26.61 -18.58 11.88
N ASN A 367 25.94 -19.43 11.10
CA ASN A 367 24.49 -19.68 11.15
C ASN A 367 23.61 -18.44 10.92
N LYS A 368 24.10 -17.43 10.21
CA LYS A 368 23.31 -16.27 9.77
C LYS A 368 22.77 -16.50 8.37
N LYS A 369 21.62 -15.91 8.08
CA LYS A 369 21.04 -15.94 6.74
C LYS A 369 21.58 -14.79 5.91
N ASN A 370 21.43 -14.86 4.60
CA ASN A 370 21.72 -13.75 3.70
C ASN A 370 20.42 -13.13 3.15
N THR A 371 20.50 -11.87 2.77
CA THR A 371 19.43 -11.14 2.10
C THR A 371 20.00 -10.14 1.09
N ILE A 372 19.15 -9.56 0.26
CA ILE A 372 19.56 -8.54 -0.70
C ILE A 372 19.78 -7.20 0.02
N ASN A 373 20.89 -6.54 -0.29
CA ASN A 373 21.24 -5.21 0.21
C ASN A 373 20.77 -4.11 -0.74
N TYR A 374 21.12 -4.24 -2.01
CA TYR A 374 20.70 -3.36 -3.10
C TYR A 374 20.50 -4.18 -4.39
N ILE A 375 19.67 -3.66 -5.28
CA ILE A 375 19.24 -4.30 -6.53
C ILE A 375 20.00 -3.75 -7.73
N PHE A 376 20.31 -2.46 -7.75
CA PHE A 376 20.88 -1.79 -8.91
C PHE A 376 22.33 -1.39 -8.69
N GLU A 377 23.07 -1.23 -9.79
CA GLU A 377 24.44 -0.72 -9.72
C GLU A 377 24.48 0.71 -9.15
N SER A 378 23.53 1.54 -9.59
CA SER A 378 23.27 2.86 -9.03
C SER A 378 21.87 3.32 -9.39
N ILE A 379 21.36 4.28 -8.63
CA ILE A 379 20.16 5.06 -8.97
C ILE A 379 20.52 6.55 -8.93
N PRO A 380 19.80 7.42 -9.66
CA PRO A 380 20.10 8.85 -9.70
C PRO A 380 20.13 9.50 -8.31
N THR A 381 21.13 10.32 -8.05
CA THR A 381 21.32 10.96 -6.72
C THR A 381 20.17 11.91 -6.42
N GLU A 382 19.67 12.61 -7.43
CA GLU A 382 18.53 13.52 -7.37
C GLU A 382 17.27 12.80 -6.90
N PHE A 383 17.06 11.56 -7.36
CA PHE A 383 15.95 10.72 -6.93
C PHE A 383 16.06 10.39 -5.43
N VAL A 384 17.25 9.98 -4.98
CA VAL A 384 17.51 9.69 -3.56
C VAL A 384 17.27 10.93 -2.70
N LEU A 385 17.74 12.11 -3.14
CA LEU A 385 17.53 13.37 -2.43
C LEU A 385 16.06 13.78 -2.38
N MET A 386 15.29 13.54 -3.44
CA MET A 386 13.85 13.76 -3.46
C MET A 386 13.14 12.87 -2.42
N ILE A 387 13.41 11.56 -2.43
CA ILE A 387 12.81 10.64 -1.44
C ILE A 387 13.25 11.02 -0.02
N LYS A 388 14.50 11.44 0.17
CA LYS A 388 15.01 11.93 1.46
C LYS A 388 14.21 13.12 1.99
N LYS A 389 13.86 14.09 1.13
CA LYS A 389 13.02 15.25 1.48
C LYS A 389 11.60 14.84 1.86
N ILE A 390 10.95 14.03 1.02
CA ILE A 390 9.59 13.53 1.27
C ILE A 390 9.54 12.75 2.60
N ASN A 391 10.54 11.90 2.85
CA ASN A 391 10.60 11.07 4.04
C ASN A 391 10.73 11.90 5.33
N MET A 392 11.49 13.01 5.33
CA MET A 392 11.56 13.91 6.50
C MET A 392 10.18 14.47 6.86
N ALA A 393 9.45 15.02 5.89
CA ALA A 393 8.12 15.59 6.12
C ALA A 393 7.11 14.53 6.65
N ILE A 394 7.19 13.30 6.14
CA ILE A 394 6.33 12.21 6.60
C ILE A 394 6.67 11.79 8.03
N ILE A 395 7.97 11.71 8.35
CA ILE A 395 8.43 11.37 9.69
C ILE A 395 7.94 12.40 10.71
N ASP A 396 8.03 13.69 10.38
CA ASP A 396 7.59 14.77 11.27
C ASP A 396 6.08 14.67 11.56
N LEU A 397 5.26 14.45 10.53
CA LEU A 397 3.81 14.23 10.69
C LEU A 397 3.48 13.00 11.55
N GLN A 398 4.26 11.91 11.41
CA GLN A 398 4.06 10.71 12.21
C GLN A 398 4.43 10.95 13.68
N ILE A 399 5.55 11.63 13.93
CA ILE A 399 5.98 12.02 15.29
C ILE A 399 4.94 12.92 15.95
N GLU A 400 4.42 13.92 15.23
CA GLU A 400 3.36 14.81 15.72
C GLU A 400 2.11 14.02 16.10
N SER A 401 1.67 13.09 15.26
CA SER A 401 0.50 12.24 15.52
C SER A 401 0.68 11.34 16.75
N ILE A 402 1.86 10.72 16.91
CA ILE A 402 2.19 9.89 18.08
C ILE A 402 2.17 10.76 19.35
N ASN A 403 2.87 11.89 19.34
CA ASN A 403 2.93 12.79 20.49
C ASN A 403 1.54 13.35 20.86
N THR A 404 0.70 13.70 19.88
CA THR A 404 -0.69 14.14 20.10
C THR A 404 -1.50 13.06 20.81
N THR A 405 -1.36 11.80 20.38
CA THR A 405 -2.05 10.66 21.02
C THR A 405 -1.56 10.44 22.46
N ILE A 406 -0.25 10.55 22.71
CA ILE A 406 0.32 10.46 24.06
C ILE A 406 -0.19 11.60 24.95
N SER A 407 -0.24 12.82 24.44
CA SER A 407 -0.73 14.00 25.18
C SER A 407 -2.20 13.87 25.55
N ALA A 408 -3.04 13.28 24.69
CA ALA A 408 -4.44 13.01 24.99
C ALA A 408 -4.60 12.15 26.27
N LYS A 409 -3.74 11.14 26.49
CA LYS A 409 -3.76 10.36 27.73
C LYS A 409 -3.41 11.21 28.95
N LYS A 410 -2.40 12.08 28.85
CA LYS A 410 -2.00 12.93 29.99
C LYS A 410 -3.15 13.81 30.44
N SER A 411 -3.91 14.37 29.50
CA SER A 411 -5.12 15.14 29.80
C SER A 411 -6.19 14.29 30.51
N ILE A 412 -6.45 13.07 30.01
CA ILE A 412 -7.40 12.11 30.63
C ILE A 412 -6.98 11.75 32.08
N LEU A 413 -5.69 11.48 32.32
CA LEU A 413 -5.19 11.14 33.65
C LEU A 413 -5.27 12.33 34.60
N TYR A 414 -4.92 13.54 34.14
CA TYR A 414 -5.00 14.75 34.96
C TYR A 414 -6.44 15.02 35.43
N SER A 415 -7.44 14.78 34.58
CA SER A 415 -8.86 14.86 34.98
C SER A 415 -9.27 13.85 36.04
N SER A 416 -8.69 12.64 36.04
CA SER A 416 -9.08 11.60 37.01
C SER A 416 -8.60 11.89 38.44
N VAL A 417 -7.64 12.79 38.60
CA VAL A 417 -7.03 13.15 39.90
C VAL A 417 -7.60 14.47 40.45
N ASN A 418 -8.06 15.38 39.58
CA ASN A 418 -8.58 16.70 39.96
C ASN A 418 -10.06 16.85 39.59
N ASN A 419 -10.95 16.75 40.57
CA ASN A 419 -12.41 16.82 40.36
C ASN A 419 -12.89 18.12 39.67
N SER A 420 -12.20 19.26 39.84
CA SER A 420 -12.55 20.51 39.15
C SER A 420 -12.05 20.59 37.71
N ALA A 421 -11.03 19.82 37.34
CA ALA A 421 -10.52 19.70 35.97
C ALA A 421 -11.15 18.52 35.22
N ALA A 422 -11.93 17.69 35.91
CA ALA A 422 -12.63 16.54 35.35
C ALA A 422 -13.72 16.97 34.36
N ASP A 423 -14.50 18.00 34.68
CA ASP A 423 -15.63 18.45 33.85
C ASP A 423 -15.14 19.07 32.52
N ALA A 424 -14.17 19.99 32.57
CA ALA A 424 -13.64 20.67 31.38
C ALA A 424 -12.90 19.72 30.40
N ASN A 425 -12.18 18.73 30.91
CA ASN A 425 -11.50 17.74 30.05
C ASN A 425 -12.47 16.66 29.53
N THR A 426 -13.51 16.30 30.28
CA THR A 426 -14.59 15.44 29.80
C THR A 426 -15.31 16.12 28.64
N GLU A 427 -15.60 17.42 28.76
CA GLU A 427 -16.16 18.23 27.68
C GLU A 427 -15.25 18.28 26.44
N LEU A 428 -13.93 18.39 26.63
CA LEU A 428 -12.96 18.34 25.53
C LEU A 428 -12.95 16.98 24.81
N ILE A 429 -13.00 15.87 25.56
CA ILE A 429 -13.06 14.52 24.99
C ILE A 429 -14.36 14.32 24.20
N GLU A 430 -15.49 14.77 24.75
CA GLU A 430 -16.77 14.72 24.04
C GLU A 430 -16.78 15.60 22.79
N LYS A 431 -16.18 16.79 22.86
CA LYS A 431 -16.01 17.69 21.71
C LYS A 431 -15.16 17.04 20.63
N ASN A 432 -14.02 16.42 20.99
CA ASN A 432 -13.18 15.69 20.04
C ASN A 432 -13.91 14.49 19.44
N LYS A 433 -14.69 13.75 20.24
CA LYS A 433 -15.51 12.65 19.74
C LYS A 433 -16.57 13.13 18.74
N LYS A 434 -17.26 14.24 19.03
CA LYS A 434 -18.24 14.85 18.11
C LYS A 434 -17.57 15.26 16.79
N LEU A 435 -16.41 15.92 16.86
CA LEU A 435 -15.63 16.31 15.69
C LEU A 435 -15.18 15.10 14.86
N ASN A 436 -14.70 14.03 15.50
CA ASN A 436 -14.28 12.81 14.78
C ASN A 436 -15.46 12.10 14.10
N ILE A 437 -16.65 12.10 14.73
CA ILE A 437 -17.88 11.59 14.12
C ILE A 437 -18.27 12.43 12.90
N GLU A 438 -18.18 13.76 13.01
CA GLU A 438 -18.45 14.68 11.90
C GLU A 438 -17.46 14.47 10.74
N ASN A 439 -16.16 14.37 11.04
CA ASN A 439 -15.13 14.03 10.05
C ASN A 439 -15.41 12.70 9.35
N ALA A 440 -15.83 11.67 10.10
CA ALA A 440 -16.21 10.38 9.55
C ALA A 440 -17.46 10.47 8.65
N ARG A 441 -18.46 11.28 9.01
CA ARG A 441 -19.65 11.53 8.18
C ARG A 441 -19.29 12.25 6.88
N ASN A 442 -18.49 13.31 6.98
CA ASN A 442 -17.99 14.06 5.83
C ASN A 442 -17.18 13.16 4.89
N TRP A 443 -16.34 12.29 5.45
CA TRP A 443 -15.63 11.29 4.67
C TRP A 443 -16.58 10.31 3.98
N CYS A 444 -17.59 9.79 4.67
CA CYS A 444 -18.57 8.87 4.08
C CYS A 444 -19.37 9.54 2.96
N ALA A 445 -19.82 10.77 3.17
CA ALA A 445 -20.52 11.59 2.18
C ALA A 445 -19.66 11.82 0.92
N LYS A 446 -18.42 12.29 1.10
CA LYS A 446 -17.46 12.50 0.00
C LYS A 446 -17.24 11.23 -0.82
N ASN A 447 -17.21 10.07 -0.17
CA ASN A 447 -16.88 8.80 -0.80
C ASN A 447 -18.08 7.96 -1.22
N GLY A 448 -19.31 8.45 -1.05
CA GLY A 448 -20.54 7.74 -1.43
C GLY A 448 -20.82 6.50 -0.57
N ILE A 449 -20.35 6.48 0.68
CA ILE A 449 -20.59 5.36 1.61
C ILE A 449 -21.84 5.68 2.44
N PRO A 450 -22.83 4.78 2.55
CA PRO A 450 -24.00 5.00 3.41
C PRO A 450 -23.61 5.13 4.88
N TYR A 451 -24.13 6.14 5.57
CA TYR A 451 -23.81 6.43 6.98
C TYR A 451 -25.03 6.82 7.83
N ASN A 452 -24.84 6.82 9.15
CA ASN A 452 -25.82 7.22 10.19
C ASN A 452 -25.68 8.68 10.63
#